data_AF-A0AA41SNL3-F1
#
_entry.id   AF-A0AA41SNL3-F1
#
_cell.length_a   1.000
_cell.length_b   1.000
_cell.length_c   1.000
_cell.angle_alpha   90.00
_cell.angle_beta   90.00
_cell.angle_gamma   90.00
#
_symmetry.space_group_name_H-M   'P 1'
#
loop_
_entity.id
_entity.type
_entity.pdbx_description
1 polymer ?
#
loop_
_entity_poly.entity_id
_entity_poly.type
_entity_poly.pdbx_seq_one_letter_code
_entity_poly.pdbx_strand_id
1 'polypeptide(L)'
;MDAHPDGSNRVFLASQHGKIWLATVPEEGNGEELVIDESNLFLDLTSTVHLDSELGLMSTAFHPGFVHNGRFFASYICDGDKLAGCSGKCACNTDVNCDPSKLPLIYGSRACRFHVTISEFTANNSASHPFLATKGNPSEVRRIFTIGIAYKNAGASQILFGPDGYLYFLTGDGETELDTYNLAQNKKSMLGKVLRFDVDNFP
;
A
#
# COMPACT_ATOMS: atom_id res chain seq x y z
N MET A 1 10.11 1.68 5.15
CA MET A 1 10.35 1.73 6.61
C MET A 1 9.60 2.93 7.12
N ASP A 2 8.83 2.77 8.20
CA ASP A 2 8.11 3.89 8.83
C ASP A 2 8.45 3.99 10.31
N ALA A 3 8.76 5.19 10.77
CA ALA A 3 9.01 5.45 12.19
C ALA A 3 7.74 5.22 13.01
N HIS A 4 7.86 4.50 14.11
CA HIS A 4 6.76 4.28 15.03
C HIS A 4 6.42 5.60 15.75
N PRO A 5 5.12 5.99 15.83
CA PRO A 5 4.74 7.36 16.20
C PRO A 5 4.70 7.61 17.72
N ASP A 6 5.21 6.69 18.53
CA ASP A 6 5.21 6.80 20.01
C ASP A 6 6.45 7.49 20.59
N GLY A 7 7.32 8.03 19.72
CA GLY A 7 8.60 8.64 20.12
C GLY A 7 9.67 7.65 20.57
N SER A 8 9.45 6.35 20.39
CA SER A 8 10.50 5.34 20.54
C SER A 8 11.38 5.25 19.28
N ASN A 9 12.45 4.46 19.36
CA ASN A 9 13.30 4.13 18.21
C ASN A 9 12.75 2.95 17.39
N ARG A 10 11.46 2.60 17.56
CA ARG A 10 10.85 1.49 16.82
C ARG A 10 10.46 1.92 15.41
N VAL A 11 10.50 0.98 14.49
CA VAL A 11 10.12 1.16 13.08
C VAL A 11 9.31 -0.02 12.57
N PHE A 12 8.43 0.23 11.62
CA PHE A 12 7.91 -0.81 10.72
C PHE A 12 8.90 -1.05 9.59
N LEU A 13 9.39 -2.28 9.49
CA LEU A 13 10.15 -2.77 8.36
C LEU A 13 9.25 -3.67 7.53
N ALA A 14 8.94 -3.24 6.31
CA ALA A 14 8.07 -3.96 5.39
C ALA A 14 8.91 -4.65 4.31
N SER A 15 8.61 -5.92 4.01
CA SER A 15 9.11 -6.62 2.84
C SER A 15 8.13 -6.54 1.68
N GLN A 16 8.63 -6.59 0.45
CA GLN A 16 7.81 -6.66 -0.76
C GLN A 16 6.80 -7.83 -0.73
N HIS A 17 7.14 -8.95 -0.08
CA HIS A 17 6.27 -10.13 0.02
C HIS A 17 5.05 -9.93 0.93
N GLY A 18 4.94 -8.80 1.66
CA GLY A 18 3.78 -8.52 2.52
C GLY A 18 3.98 -8.86 3.99
N LYS A 19 5.22 -9.07 4.44
CA LYS A 19 5.52 -9.18 5.88
C LYS A 19 5.99 -7.84 6.44
N ILE A 20 5.50 -7.49 7.63
CA ILE A 20 5.87 -6.27 8.36
C ILE A 20 6.41 -6.70 9.72
N TRP A 21 7.64 -6.29 10.04
CA TRP A 21 8.27 -6.49 11.35
C TRP A 21 8.30 -5.19 12.13
N LEU A 22 8.20 -5.32 13.45
CA LEU A 22 8.49 -4.25 14.39
C LEU A 22 9.93 -4.40 14.85
N ALA A 23 10.80 -3.49 14.42
CA ALA A 23 12.22 -3.49 14.77
C ALA A 23 12.58 -2.24 15.57
N THR A 24 13.72 -2.27 16.25
CA THR A 24 14.28 -1.13 16.98
C THR A 24 15.54 -0.67 16.25
N VAL A 25 15.59 0.61 15.89
CA VAL A 25 16.78 1.23 15.31
C VAL A 25 17.79 1.48 16.44
N PRO A 26 19.04 0.97 16.33
CA PRO A 26 20.08 1.24 17.31
C PRO A 26 20.41 2.74 17.40
N GLU A 27 20.94 3.16 18.55
CA GLU A 27 21.39 4.54 18.70
C GLU A 27 22.57 4.86 17.78
N GLU A 28 22.57 6.08 17.25
CA GLU A 28 23.63 6.56 16.37
C GLU A 28 24.99 6.56 17.10
N GLY A 29 26.01 6.01 16.45
CA GLY A 29 27.38 5.98 16.98
C GLY A 29 27.74 4.75 17.82
N ASN A 30 26.81 3.86 18.15
CA ASN A 30 27.10 2.63 18.89
C ASN A 30 27.71 1.51 18.02
N GLY A 31 27.72 1.66 16.69
CA GLY A 31 28.23 0.64 15.76
C GLY A 31 27.40 -0.64 15.69
N GLU A 32 26.24 -0.67 16.35
CA GLU A 32 25.27 -1.76 16.28
C GLU A 32 24.50 -1.71 14.94
N GLU A 33 24.27 -2.88 14.35
CA GLU A 33 23.50 -3.01 13.11
C GLU A 33 22.00 -3.18 13.40
N LEU A 34 21.16 -2.67 12.51
CA LEU A 34 19.73 -2.95 12.56
C LEU A 34 19.48 -4.42 12.20
N VAL A 35 19.13 -5.22 13.21
CA VAL A 35 18.81 -6.64 13.04
C VAL A 35 17.29 -6.83 13.03
N ILE A 36 16.80 -7.59 12.04
CA ILE A 36 15.41 -8.03 11.99
C ILE A 36 15.29 -9.31 12.81
N ASP A 37 14.58 -9.23 13.95
CA ASP A 37 14.14 -10.42 14.67
C ASP A 37 12.92 -11.02 13.95
N GLU A 38 13.12 -12.13 13.25
CA GLU A 38 12.05 -12.80 12.49
C GLU A 38 10.88 -13.26 13.38
N SER A 39 11.11 -13.47 14.67
CA SER A 39 10.04 -13.82 15.63
C SER A 39 9.13 -12.63 15.97
N ASN A 40 9.63 -11.39 15.79
CA ASN A 40 8.92 -10.13 15.97
C ASN A 40 8.18 -9.66 14.69
N LEU A 41 7.62 -10.61 13.95
CA LEU A 41 6.69 -10.34 12.86
C LEU A 41 5.46 -9.62 13.42
N PHE A 42 5.22 -8.37 13.00
CA PHE A 42 4.07 -7.59 13.43
C PHE A 42 2.80 -7.98 12.67
N LEU A 43 2.90 -8.11 11.33
CA LEU A 43 1.78 -8.44 10.45
C LEU A 43 2.23 -9.31 9.28
N ASP A 44 1.42 -10.31 8.94
CA ASP A 44 1.61 -11.13 7.73
C ASP A 44 0.44 -10.92 6.76
N LEU A 45 0.73 -10.32 5.60
CA LEU A 45 -0.20 -10.11 4.50
C LEU A 45 0.13 -10.96 3.28
N THR A 46 0.98 -11.99 3.40
CA THR A 46 1.43 -12.84 2.26
C THR A 46 0.29 -13.54 1.52
N SER A 47 -0.85 -13.77 2.17
CA SER A 47 -2.06 -14.34 1.55
C SER A 47 -2.85 -13.33 0.70
N THR A 48 -2.64 -12.04 0.92
CA THR A 48 -3.38 -10.92 0.31
C THR A 48 -2.53 -10.22 -0.75
N VAL A 49 -1.24 -10.07 -0.47
CA VAL A 49 -0.26 -9.39 -1.31
C VAL A 49 0.19 -10.30 -2.45
N HIS A 50 0.13 -9.78 -3.67
CA HIS A 50 0.71 -10.41 -4.85
C HIS A 50 2.17 -9.97 -5.02
N LEU A 51 3.09 -10.92 -4.89
CA LEU A 51 4.51 -10.71 -5.13
C LEU A 51 4.88 -10.95 -6.60
N ASP A 52 5.53 -9.96 -7.21
CA ASP A 52 6.21 -10.04 -8.51
C ASP A 52 7.36 -9.01 -8.54
N SER A 53 8.07 -8.83 -9.65
CA SER A 53 9.26 -7.95 -9.73
C SER A 53 9.02 -6.52 -9.22
N GLU A 54 7.91 -5.89 -9.64
CA GLU A 54 7.50 -4.54 -9.23
C GLU A 54 6.20 -4.55 -8.40
N LEU A 55 5.72 -5.74 -8.02
CA LEU A 55 4.45 -5.92 -7.32
C LEU A 55 4.69 -6.49 -5.92
N GLY A 56 3.83 -6.15 -4.98
CA GLY A 56 4.00 -6.53 -3.59
C GLY A 56 3.37 -5.53 -2.64
N LEU A 57 3.88 -5.52 -1.42
CA LEU A 57 3.65 -4.47 -0.45
C LEU A 57 4.54 -3.27 -0.80
N MET A 58 3.92 -2.12 -1.04
CA MET A 58 4.58 -0.94 -1.58
C MET A 58 4.99 0.04 -0.48
N SER A 59 4.06 0.34 0.42
CA SER A 59 4.28 1.34 1.47
C SER A 59 3.28 1.14 2.60
N THR A 60 3.71 1.49 3.80
CA THR A 60 2.86 1.55 4.99
C THR A 60 2.81 2.99 5.50
N ALA A 61 1.81 3.30 6.34
CA ALA A 61 1.72 4.59 7.00
C ALA A 61 0.92 4.45 8.31
N PHE A 62 1.44 5.02 9.40
CA PHE A 62 0.70 5.14 10.64
C PHE A 62 -0.32 6.27 10.55
N HIS A 63 -1.52 6.05 11.08
CA HIS A 63 -2.46 7.15 11.30
C HIS A 63 -1.83 8.19 12.25
N PRO A 64 -2.07 9.52 12.08
CA PRO A 64 -1.53 10.54 12.99
C PRO A 64 -1.94 10.30 14.46
N GLY A 65 -3.13 9.74 14.66
CA GLY A 65 -3.66 9.30 15.96
C GLY A 65 -3.32 7.86 16.37
N PHE A 66 -2.36 7.17 15.73
CA PHE A 66 -2.06 5.74 15.98
C PHE A 66 -1.84 5.42 17.46
N VAL A 67 -1.20 6.32 18.21
CA VAL A 67 -0.95 6.11 19.65
C VAL A 67 -2.25 5.86 20.43
N HIS A 68 -3.36 6.44 19.97
CA HIS A 68 -4.66 6.32 20.61
C HIS A 68 -5.58 5.31 19.91
N ASN A 69 -5.52 5.19 18.59
CA ASN A 69 -6.49 4.40 17.81
C ASN A 69 -5.91 3.11 17.19
N GLY A 70 -4.60 2.94 17.17
CA GLY A 70 -3.92 1.77 16.59
C GLY A 70 -4.10 1.59 15.09
N ARG A 71 -4.59 2.59 14.35
CA ARG A 71 -4.90 2.51 12.92
C ARG A 71 -3.65 2.73 12.08
N PHE A 72 -3.39 1.83 11.14
CA PHE A 72 -2.33 1.99 10.16
C PHE A 72 -2.81 1.51 8.80
N PHE A 73 -2.10 1.91 7.76
CA PHE A 73 -2.50 1.70 6.38
C PHE A 73 -1.37 1.00 5.65
N ALA A 74 -1.75 0.15 4.69
CA ALA A 74 -0.82 -0.46 3.77
C ALA A 74 -1.32 -0.28 2.34
N SER A 75 -0.39 0.05 1.46
CA SER A 75 -0.57 0.05 0.01
C SER A 75 0.11 -1.18 -0.57
N TYR A 76 -0.62 -1.95 -1.35
CA TYR A 76 -0.12 -3.20 -1.90
C TYR A 76 -0.84 -3.56 -3.20
N ILE A 77 -0.26 -4.52 -3.91
CA ILE A 77 -0.87 -5.11 -5.09
C ILE A 77 -1.55 -6.41 -4.70
N CYS A 78 -2.79 -6.62 -5.12
CA CYS A 78 -3.49 -7.90 -5.00
C CYS A 78 -3.81 -8.49 -6.38
N ASP A 79 -4.14 -9.78 -6.43
CA ASP A 79 -4.50 -10.51 -7.65
C ASP A 79 -6.00 -10.83 -7.68
N GLY A 80 -6.74 -10.20 -8.60
CA GLY A 80 -8.19 -10.38 -8.75
C GLY A 80 -8.61 -11.80 -9.14
N ASP A 81 -7.71 -12.59 -9.70
CA ASP A 81 -8.00 -14.01 -10.01
C ASP A 81 -7.86 -14.91 -8.77
N LYS A 82 -7.15 -14.45 -7.73
CA LYS A 82 -6.90 -15.23 -6.49
C LYS A 82 -7.73 -14.76 -5.30
N LEU A 83 -8.02 -13.46 -5.23
CA LEU A 83 -8.69 -12.84 -4.11
C LEU A 83 -9.97 -12.14 -4.58
N ALA A 84 -11.14 -12.67 -4.21
CA ALA A 84 -12.43 -12.14 -4.64
C ALA A 84 -12.65 -10.66 -4.25
N GLY A 85 -12.04 -10.20 -3.16
CA GLY A 85 -12.07 -8.80 -2.72
C GLY A 85 -11.15 -7.87 -3.52
N CYS A 86 -10.25 -8.40 -4.34
CA CYS A 86 -9.32 -7.65 -5.17
C CYS A 86 -10.00 -7.24 -6.49
N SER A 87 -10.91 -6.29 -6.40
CA SER A 87 -11.64 -5.77 -7.55
C SER A 87 -11.75 -4.25 -7.47
N GLY A 88 -11.94 -3.61 -8.62
CA GLY A 88 -12.05 -2.17 -8.73
C GLY A 88 -12.22 -1.73 -10.18
N LYS A 89 -12.39 -0.43 -10.37
CA LYS A 89 -12.38 0.16 -11.72
C LYS A 89 -10.98 -0.02 -12.31
N CYS A 90 -10.89 -0.39 -13.58
CA CYS A 90 -9.58 -0.43 -14.24
C CYS A 90 -9.09 0.98 -14.59
N ALA A 91 -7.80 1.23 -14.45
CA ALA A 91 -7.19 2.49 -14.86
C ALA A 91 -7.33 2.72 -16.38
N CYS A 92 -7.18 1.67 -17.19
CA CYS A 92 -7.59 1.66 -18.58
C CYS A 92 -9.09 1.42 -18.68
N ASN A 93 -9.84 2.47 -19.02
CA ASN A 93 -11.29 2.41 -19.19
C ASN A 93 -11.78 3.47 -20.20
N THR A 94 -13.07 3.44 -20.51
CA THR A 94 -13.70 4.33 -21.50
C THR A 94 -13.59 5.81 -21.16
N ASP A 95 -13.50 6.19 -19.88
CA ASP A 95 -13.40 7.61 -19.49
C ASP A 95 -12.06 8.23 -19.93
N VAL A 96 -11.03 7.38 -20.05
CA VAL A 96 -9.69 7.74 -20.54
C VAL A 96 -9.47 7.28 -21.99
N ASN A 97 -10.54 6.95 -22.72
CA ASN A 97 -10.50 6.44 -24.09
C ASN A 97 -9.61 5.19 -24.26
N CYS A 98 -9.56 4.35 -23.24
CA CYS A 98 -8.78 3.11 -23.23
C CYS A 98 -9.71 1.89 -23.13
N ASP A 99 -9.54 0.93 -24.03
CA ASP A 99 -10.29 -0.32 -24.02
C ASP A 99 -9.38 -1.45 -23.52
N PRO A 100 -9.59 -1.96 -22.29
CA PRO A 100 -8.71 -2.96 -21.71
C PRO A 100 -8.69 -4.27 -22.50
N SER A 101 -9.73 -4.57 -23.28
CA SER A 101 -9.78 -5.79 -24.12
C SER A 101 -8.89 -5.71 -25.36
N LYS A 102 -8.49 -4.49 -25.75
CA LYS A 102 -7.61 -4.23 -26.89
C LYS A 102 -6.15 -4.08 -26.49
N LEU A 103 -5.85 -4.12 -25.20
CA LEU A 103 -4.47 -4.02 -24.74
C LEU A 103 -3.73 -5.32 -25.06
N PRO A 104 -2.53 -5.24 -25.66
CA PRO A 104 -1.71 -6.42 -25.86
C PRO A 104 -1.33 -7.05 -24.52
N LEU A 105 -1.15 -8.37 -24.52
CA LEU A 105 -0.58 -9.09 -23.41
C LEU A 105 0.91 -8.76 -23.31
N ILE A 106 1.24 -7.70 -22.57
CA ILE A 106 2.61 -7.34 -22.23
C ILE A 106 2.92 -7.92 -20.84
N TYR A 107 4.13 -8.46 -20.66
CA TYR A 107 4.60 -9.07 -19.41
C TYR A 107 3.73 -10.25 -18.91
N GLY A 108 3.06 -10.96 -19.82
CA GLY A 108 2.35 -12.20 -19.52
C GLY A 108 1.11 -12.03 -18.63
N SER A 109 0.54 -10.83 -18.56
CA SER A 109 -0.63 -10.54 -17.72
C SER A 109 -1.77 -9.90 -18.48
N ARG A 110 -3.00 -10.20 -18.06
CA ARG A 110 -4.20 -9.54 -18.56
C ARG A 110 -4.33 -8.18 -17.89
N ALA A 111 -4.74 -7.18 -18.67
CA ALA A 111 -5.08 -5.88 -18.14
C ALA A 111 -6.12 -6.01 -17.02
N CYS A 112 -5.96 -5.18 -15.98
CA CYS A 112 -6.90 -5.07 -14.87
C CYS A 112 -7.03 -6.32 -13.99
N ARG A 113 -6.11 -7.28 -14.10
CA ARG A 113 -6.04 -8.43 -13.17
C ARG A 113 -5.53 -8.00 -11.80
N PHE A 114 -4.42 -7.28 -11.79
CA PHE A 114 -3.80 -6.80 -10.55
C PHE A 114 -4.37 -5.45 -10.17
N HIS A 115 -4.50 -5.21 -8.87
CA HIS A 115 -5.05 -3.95 -8.37
C HIS A 115 -4.11 -3.32 -7.36
N VAL A 116 -3.82 -2.04 -7.56
CA VAL A 116 -3.23 -1.18 -6.54
C VAL A 116 -4.31 -0.90 -5.50
N THR A 117 -4.04 -1.31 -4.27
CA THR A 117 -5.00 -1.28 -3.16
C THR A 117 -4.41 -0.53 -1.97
N ILE A 118 -5.23 0.27 -1.30
CA ILE A 118 -4.92 0.87 -0.01
C ILE A 118 -5.95 0.38 0.99
N SER A 119 -5.48 -0.24 2.06
CA SER A 119 -6.31 -0.80 3.12
C SER A 119 -5.90 -0.30 4.48
N GLU A 120 -6.90 -0.15 5.34
CA GLU A 120 -6.76 0.13 6.75
C GLU A 120 -6.69 -1.18 7.56
N PHE A 121 -5.76 -1.21 8.50
CA PHE A 121 -5.55 -2.29 9.45
C PHE A 121 -5.45 -1.72 10.87
N THR A 122 -5.55 -2.59 11.86
CA THR A 122 -5.47 -2.23 13.27
C THR A 122 -4.40 -3.03 14.00
N ALA A 123 -3.72 -2.38 14.92
CA ALA A 123 -2.89 -3.05 15.91
C ALA A 123 -3.76 -4.03 16.72
N ASN A 124 -3.24 -5.22 17.05
CA ASN A 124 -4.01 -6.25 17.73
C ASN A 124 -4.34 -5.78 19.16
N ASN A 125 -5.63 -5.81 19.46
CA ASN A 125 -6.26 -5.19 20.61
C ASN A 125 -6.41 -6.23 21.74
N SER A 126 -5.62 -6.06 22.80
CA SER A 126 -5.94 -6.61 24.12
C SER A 126 -5.86 -5.56 25.25
N ALA A 127 -5.46 -4.31 24.95
CA ALA A 127 -5.14 -3.31 25.97
C ALA A 127 -5.55 -1.89 25.54
N SER A 128 -5.75 -1.02 26.53
CA SER A 128 -6.09 0.41 26.40
C SER A 128 -5.03 1.29 25.72
N HIS A 129 -3.91 0.71 25.27
CA HIS A 129 -2.75 1.42 24.74
C HIS A 129 -2.25 0.76 23.43
N PRO A 130 -2.87 1.07 22.27
CA PRO A 130 -2.55 0.42 20.99
C PRO A 130 -1.09 0.55 20.55
N PHE A 131 -0.40 1.62 20.94
CA PHE A 131 1.02 1.81 20.62
C PHE A 131 1.96 0.77 21.22
N LEU A 132 1.54 0.05 22.27
CA LEU A 132 2.33 -1.03 22.88
C LEU A 132 2.17 -2.37 22.14
N ALA A 133 1.27 -2.45 21.16
CA ALA A 133 1.03 -3.69 20.45
C ALA A 133 2.28 -4.18 19.72
N THR A 134 2.56 -5.47 19.84
CA THR A 134 3.65 -6.16 19.14
C THR A 134 3.16 -6.98 17.95
N LYS A 135 1.84 -7.01 17.72
CA LYS A 135 1.17 -7.69 16.62
C LYS A 135 0.05 -6.82 16.06
N GLY A 136 -0.23 -6.93 14.78
CA GLY A 136 -1.39 -6.35 14.10
C GLY A 136 -2.43 -7.41 13.72
N ASN A 137 -3.63 -6.97 13.38
CA ASN A 137 -4.68 -7.83 12.80
C ASN A 137 -4.55 -7.85 11.27
N PRO A 138 -4.29 -9.00 10.62
CA PRO A 138 -4.14 -9.09 9.18
C PRO A 138 -5.48 -8.96 8.42
N SER A 139 -6.60 -8.92 9.13
CA SER A 139 -7.90 -8.68 8.52
C SER A 139 -8.04 -7.20 8.15
N GLU A 140 -8.33 -6.94 6.88
CA GLU A 140 -8.67 -5.60 6.41
C GLU A 140 -9.87 -5.07 7.20
N VAL A 141 -9.70 -3.89 7.81
CA VAL A 141 -10.80 -3.17 8.46
C VAL A 141 -11.66 -2.48 7.41
N ARG A 142 -10.99 -1.81 6.46
CA ARG A 142 -11.63 -1.04 5.40
C ARG A 142 -10.70 -0.86 4.21
N ARG A 143 -11.26 -0.91 3.00
CA ARG A 143 -10.57 -0.52 1.77
C ARG A 143 -10.77 0.97 1.51
N ILE A 144 -9.67 1.71 1.41
CA ILE A 144 -9.65 3.16 1.14
C ILE A 144 -9.65 3.43 -0.37
N PHE A 145 -8.89 2.63 -1.12
CA PHE A 145 -8.73 2.80 -2.56
C PHE A 145 -8.44 1.47 -3.24
N THR A 146 -8.93 1.31 -4.48
CA THR A 146 -8.58 0.20 -5.37
C THR A 146 -8.72 0.62 -6.82
N ILE A 147 -7.70 0.34 -7.62
CA ILE A 147 -7.74 0.52 -9.08
C ILE A 147 -6.98 -0.61 -9.77
N GLY A 148 -7.59 -1.18 -10.81
CA GLY A 148 -6.95 -2.21 -11.61
C GLY A 148 -5.86 -1.61 -12.51
N ILE A 149 -4.65 -2.16 -12.48
CA ILE A 149 -3.55 -1.71 -13.36
C ILE A 149 -3.60 -2.45 -14.69
N ALA A 150 -3.29 -1.73 -15.76
CA ALA A 150 -3.27 -2.30 -17.11
C ALA A 150 -2.06 -3.23 -17.33
N TYR A 151 -0.95 -2.95 -16.65
CA TYR A 151 0.32 -3.66 -16.80
C TYR A 151 0.98 -3.85 -15.43
N LYS A 152 1.90 -4.81 -15.33
CA LYS A 152 2.60 -5.15 -14.08
C LYS A 152 3.70 -4.15 -13.69
N ASN A 153 4.13 -3.32 -14.63
CA ASN A 153 5.13 -2.30 -14.40
C ASN A 153 4.47 -0.96 -14.03
N ALA A 154 5.21 -0.10 -13.34
CA ALA A 154 4.79 1.27 -12.99
C ALA A 154 3.66 1.39 -11.93
N GLY A 155 3.62 0.46 -10.97
CA GLY A 155 2.68 0.44 -9.85
C GLY A 155 3.07 1.28 -8.64
N ALA A 156 3.81 2.38 -8.80
CA ALA A 156 4.23 3.21 -7.65
C ALA A 156 3.02 3.57 -6.80
N SER A 157 3.12 3.29 -5.49
CA SER A 157 1.97 3.36 -4.59
C SER A 157 2.33 3.89 -3.21
N GLN A 158 3.26 4.85 -3.13
CA GLN A 158 3.67 5.37 -1.82
C GLN A 158 2.51 6.09 -1.12
N ILE A 159 2.33 5.82 0.17
CA ILE A 159 1.37 6.48 1.03
C ILE A 159 2.05 7.18 2.19
N LEU A 160 1.51 8.32 2.62
CA LEU A 160 1.97 9.06 3.80
C LEU A 160 0.88 10.00 4.31
N PHE A 161 0.90 10.32 5.59
CA PHE A 161 0.02 11.36 6.13
C PHE A 161 0.68 12.73 6.04
N GLY A 162 -0.08 13.71 5.56
CA GLY A 162 0.34 15.10 5.60
C GLY A 162 0.12 15.73 6.98
N PRO A 163 0.73 16.90 7.25
CA PRO A 163 0.51 17.64 8.50
C PRO A 163 -0.94 18.13 8.66
N ASP A 164 -1.72 18.11 7.58
CA ASP A 164 -3.15 18.41 7.55
C ASP A 164 -4.03 17.23 7.98
N GLY A 165 -3.45 16.06 8.29
CA GLY A 165 -4.16 14.87 8.74
C GLY A 165 -4.72 13.99 7.61
N TYR A 166 -4.51 14.35 6.34
CA TYR A 166 -5.01 13.57 5.21
C TYR A 166 -4.01 12.51 4.77
N LEU A 167 -4.52 11.39 4.26
CA LEU A 167 -3.70 10.36 3.64
C LEU A 167 -3.40 10.76 2.18
N TYR A 168 -2.13 10.96 1.87
CA TYR A 168 -1.63 11.19 0.52
C TYR A 168 -1.21 9.87 -0.11
N PHE A 169 -1.51 9.73 -1.39
CA PHE A 169 -1.20 8.56 -2.20
C PHE A 169 -0.61 8.99 -3.54
N LEU A 170 0.62 8.55 -3.79
CA LEU A 170 1.34 8.85 -5.02
C LEU A 170 1.17 7.66 -5.96
N THR A 171 0.42 7.85 -7.04
CA THR A 171 0.18 6.82 -8.05
C THR A 171 1.27 6.85 -9.11
N GLY A 172 1.73 5.68 -9.55
CA GLY A 172 2.53 5.55 -10.76
C GLY A 172 1.80 6.05 -12.01
N ASP A 173 2.55 6.33 -13.06
CA ASP A 173 2.04 6.77 -14.36
C ASP A 173 1.24 5.69 -15.11
N GLY A 174 1.47 4.41 -14.76
CA GLY A 174 0.93 3.24 -15.45
C GLY A 174 1.46 3.09 -16.87
N GLU A 175 2.70 3.52 -17.09
CA GLU A 175 3.36 3.57 -18.40
C GLU A 175 3.64 2.17 -19.00
N THR A 176 3.63 2.13 -20.33
CA THR A 176 4.36 1.16 -21.17
C THR A 176 5.22 1.95 -22.15
N GLU A 177 6.22 1.32 -22.78
CA GLU A 177 7.23 1.96 -23.67
C GLU A 177 6.69 2.90 -24.78
N LEU A 178 5.38 2.89 -25.07
CA LEU A 178 4.74 3.71 -26.10
C LEU A 178 3.77 4.79 -25.56
N ASP A 179 3.43 4.76 -24.27
CA ASP A 179 2.43 5.61 -23.58
C ASP A 179 1.24 6.04 -24.46
N THR A 180 0.63 5.09 -25.16
CA THR A 180 -0.39 5.33 -26.20
C THR A 180 -1.60 6.11 -25.67
N TYR A 181 -1.90 5.96 -24.38
CA TYR A 181 -3.08 6.55 -23.74
C TYR A 181 -2.76 7.77 -22.87
N ASN A 182 -1.47 8.12 -22.72
CA ASN A 182 -1.01 9.32 -22.04
C ASN A 182 -1.65 9.43 -20.63
N LEU A 183 -1.65 8.31 -19.88
CA LEU A 183 -2.52 8.13 -18.71
C LEU A 183 -2.16 9.11 -17.59
N ALA A 184 -0.88 9.39 -17.37
CA ALA A 184 -0.44 10.33 -16.34
C ALA A 184 -0.89 11.77 -16.63
N GLN A 185 -0.92 12.16 -17.90
CA GLN A 185 -1.25 13.50 -18.39
C GLN A 185 -2.76 13.66 -18.58
N ASN A 186 -3.48 12.56 -18.76
CA ASN A 186 -4.93 12.56 -18.84
C ASN A 186 -5.55 12.93 -17.48
N LYS A 187 -6.28 14.04 -17.44
CA LYS A 187 -6.93 14.55 -16.22
C LYS A 187 -8.08 13.69 -15.72
N LYS A 188 -8.60 12.77 -16.55
CA LYS A 188 -9.62 11.79 -16.16
C LYS A 188 -9.04 10.50 -15.59
N SER A 189 -7.72 10.32 -15.70
CA SER A 189 -7.00 9.20 -15.12
C SER A 189 -6.61 9.49 -13.67
N MET A 190 -6.67 8.46 -12.84
CA MET A 190 -6.15 8.50 -11.48
C MET A 190 -4.64 8.26 -11.41
N LEU A 191 -4.01 7.84 -12.51
CA LEU A 191 -2.57 7.57 -12.57
C LEU A 191 -1.74 8.83 -12.80
N GLY A 192 -0.49 8.81 -12.37
CA GLY A 192 0.43 9.96 -12.41
C GLY A 192 -0.04 11.15 -11.58
N LYS A 193 -0.81 10.90 -10.50
CA LYS A 193 -1.36 11.90 -9.59
C LYS A 193 -0.82 11.73 -8.17
N VAL A 194 -1.01 12.80 -7.40
CA VAL A 194 -1.00 12.75 -5.93
C VAL A 194 -2.45 12.89 -5.49
N LEU A 195 -3.02 11.80 -4.98
CA LEU A 195 -4.38 11.76 -4.45
C LEU A 195 -4.35 12.04 -2.95
N ARG A 196 -5.43 12.63 -2.42
CA ARG A 196 -5.57 13.03 -1.01
C ARG A 196 -6.91 12.53 -0.49
N PHE A 197 -6.90 11.73 0.57
CA PHE A 197 -8.07 11.10 1.17
C PHE A 197 -8.31 11.58 2.60
N ASP A 198 -9.57 11.90 2.92
CA ASP A 198 -10.04 12.05 4.29
C ASP A 198 -10.44 10.67 4.83
N VAL A 199 -9.56 10.03 5.59
CA VAL A 199 -9.81 8.68 6.13
C VAL A 199 -10.58 8.69 7.44
N ASP A 200 -10.83 9.86 8.03
CA ASP A 200 -11.56 10.02 9.27
C ASP A 200 -13.04 10.31 9.02
N ASN A 201 -13.34 11.06 7.94
CA ASN A 201 -14.70 11.39 7.52
C ASN A 201 -15.11 10.66 6.23
N PHE A 202 -14.47 9.53 5.94
CA PHE A 202 -14.81 8.69 4.79
C PHE A 202 -16.27 8.20 4.92
N PRO A 203 -17.12 8.37 3.90
CA PRO A 203 -18.51 7.90 3.94
C PRO A 203 -18.64 6.37 4.01
#